data_AF-A0A5M8QQL6-F1
#
_entry.id   AF-A0A5M8QQL6-F1
#
_cell.length_a   1.000
_cell.length_b   1.000
_cell.length_c   1.000
_cell.angle_alpha   90.00
_cell.angle_beta   90.00
_cell.angle_gamma   90.00
#
_symmetry.space_group_name_H-M   'P 1'
#
loop_
_entity.id
_entity.type
_entity.pdbx_description
1 polymer ?
#
loop_
_entity_poly.entity_id
_entity_poly.type
_entity_poly.pdbx_seq_one_letter_code
_entity_poly.pdbx_strand_id
1 'polypeptide(L)' 'MNVQFLSNEEGKKTAVVIPIKDWEEIQKKLNKEEDFWEELPDHVKDGIAKGQRQSLDGETRSHDEVMQKYNKYL' A
#
# COMPACT_ATOMS: atom_id res chain seq x y z
N MET A 1 31.07 6.67 3.77
CA MET A 1 30.78 6.86 2.33
C MET A 1 29.98 5.66 1.87
N ASN A 2 28.94 5.84 1.06
CA ASN A 2 28.11 4.76 0.53
C ASN A 2 28.08 4.88 -1.00
N VAL A 3 28.09 3.76 -1.72
CA VAL A 3 28.08 3.73 -3.20
C VAL A 3 26.72 3.19 -3.66
N GLN A 4 26.02 3.95 -4.52
CA GLN A 4 24.74 3.54 -5.07
C GLN A 4 24.85 3.34 -6.59
N PHE A 5 24.13 2.35 -7.11
CA PHE A 5 24.11 2.02 -8.53
C PHE A 5 22.84 2.55 -9.17
N LEU A 6 22.98 3.42 -10.16
CA LEU A 6 21.88 3.85 -11.03
C LEU A 6 21.96 3.04 -12.32
N SER A 7 20.82 2.50 -12.80
CA SER A 7 20.74 1.85 -14.10
C SER A 7 19.99 2.77 -15.06
N ASN A 8 20.55 3.04 -16.24
CA ASN A 8 19.83 3.73 -17.31
C ASN A 8 18.83 2.78 -18.02
N GLU A 9 17.97 3.32 -18.88
CA GLU A 9 16.97 2.55 -19.66
C GLU A 9 17.59 1.49 -20.59
N GLU A 10 18.89 1.60 -20.87
CA GLU A 10 19.67 0.62 -21.64
C GLU A 10 20.34 -0.46 -20.76
N GLY A 11 20.07 -0.47 -19.45
CA GLY A 11 20.62 -1.45 -18.51
C GLY A 11 22.09 -1.24 -18.10
N LYS A 12 22.72 -0.14 -18.51
CA LYS A 12 24.08 0.23 -18.08
C LYS A 12 24.02 0.78 -16.66
N LYS A 13 24.77 0.15 -15.76
CA LYS A 13 24.88 0.53 -14.35
C LYS A 13 26.04 1.51 -14.15
N THR A 14 25.75 2.70 -13.65
CA THR A 14 26.75 3.69 -13.25
C THR A 14 26.69 3.87 -11.74
N ALA A 15 27.85 3.77 -11.09
CA ALA A 15 27.97 4.03 -9.66
C ALA A 15 28.12 5.53 -9.43
N VAL A 16 27.32 6.08 -8.52
CA VAL A 16 27.42 7.47 -8.07
C VAL A 16 27.80 7.49 -6.59
N VAL A 17 28.77 8.33 -6.25
CA VAL A 17 29.24 8.51 -4.87
C VAL A 17 28.52 9.70 -4.25
N ILE A 18 27.83 9.46 -3.14
CA ILE A 18 27.03 10.49 -2.46
C ILE A 18 27.45 10.52 -0.97
N PRO A 19 27.57 11.71 -0.35
CA PRO A 19 27.74 11.84 1.11
C PRO A 19 26.60 11.16 1.88
N ILE A 20 26.91 10.59 3.04
CA ILE A 20 25.91 9.87 3.85
C ILE A 20 24.74 10.78 4.25
N LYS A 21 25.00 12.05 4.58
CA LYS A 21 23.97 13.03 4.94
C LYS A 21 22.96 13.24 3.81
N ASP A 22 23.47 13.43 2.59
CA ASP A 22 22.62 13.66 1.42
C ASP A 22 21.83 12.39 1.07
N TRP A 23 22.43 11.21 1.27
CA TRP A 23 21.74 9.94 1.13
C TRP A 23 20.59 9.78 2.14
N GLU A 24 20.81 10.13 3.41
CA GLU A 24 19.77 10.11 4.44
C GLU A 24 18.61 11.07 4.11
N GLU A 25 18.91 12.25 3.57
CA GLU A 25 17.88 13.19 3.11
C GLU A 25 17.07 12.66 1.91
N ILE A 26 17.73 12.00 0.96
CA ILE A 26 17.08 11.36 -0.19
C ILE A 26 16.18 10.22 0.29
N GLN A 27 16.66 9.36 1.19
CA GLN A 27 15.84 8.30 1.78
C GLN A 27 14.64 8.87 2.53
N LYS A 28 14.81 9.95 3.30
CA LYS A 28 13.70 10.60 4.00
C LYS A 28 12.66 11.21 3.05
N LYS A 29 13.08 11.66 1.87
CA LYS A 29 12.19 12.16 0.81
C LYS A 29 11.52 11.04 0.00
N LEU A 30 12.15 9.87 -0.11
CA LEU A 30 11.59 8.70 -0.81
C LEU A 30 10.68 7.87 0.10
N ASN A 31 11.01 7.74 1.38
CA ASN A 31 10.14 7.15 2.42
C ASN A 31 8.94 8.05 2.78
N LYS A 32 8.73 9.13 2.02
CA LYS A 32 7.52 9.96 2.03
C LYS A 32 6.45 9.43 1.06
N GLU A 33 6.53 8.16 0.67
CA GLU A 33 5.29 7.42 0.47
C GLU A 33 4.63 7.36 1.85
N GLU A 34 3.78 8.35 2.14
CA GLU A 34 2.89 8.32 3.29
C GLU A 34 2.25 6.93 3.31
N ASP A 35 2.52 6.18 4.38
CA ASP A 35 2.00 4.83 4.51
C ASP A 35 0.48 4.97 4.46
N PHE A 36 -0.12 4.60 3.33
CA PHE A 36 -1.54 4.76 3.04
C PHE A 36 -2.38 4.24 4.22
N TRP A 37 -1.88 3.21 4.90
CA TRP A 37 -2.52 2.64 6.07
C TRP A 37 -2.58 3.59 7.28
N GLU A 38 -1.55 4.41 7.49
CA GLU A 38 -1.48 5.38 8.58
C GLU A 38 -2.45 6.55 8.37
N GLU A 39 -2.72 6.93 7.12
CA GLU A 39 -3.62 8.04 6.77
C GLU A 39 -5.11 7.70 6.84
N LEU A 40 -5.47 6.41 6.81
CA LEU A 40 -6.87 6.01 6.87
C LEU A 40 -7.49 6.41 8.22
N PRO A 41 -8.72 6.94 8.24
CA PRO A 41 -9.45 7.14 9.49
C PRO A 41 -9.68 5.82 10.23
N ASP A 42 -9.72 5.85 11.57
CA ASP A 42 -9.88 4.65 12.41
C ASP A 42 -11.08 3.78 12.00
N HIS A 43 -12.23 4.41 11.72
CA HIS A 43 -13.43 3.68 11.31
C HIS A 43 -13.27 2.91 9.99
N VAL A 44 -12.38 3.37 9.10
CA VAL A 44 -12.06 2.68 7.84
C VAL A 44 -11.16 1.48 8.14
N LYS A 45 -10.13 1.66 8.99
CA LYS A 45 -9.25 0.55 9.43
C LYS A 45 -10.07 -0.54 10.12
N ASP A 46 -10.99 -0.16 11.00
CA ASP A 46 -11.92 -1.06 11.68
C ASP A 46 -12.84 -1.80 10.71
N GLY A 47 -13.36 -1.10 9.70
CA GLY A 47 -14.18 -1.71 8.64
C GLY A 47 -13.43 -2.76 7.85
N ILE A 48 -12.17 -2.48 7.48
CA ILE A 48 -11.28 -3.42 6.78
C ILE A 48 -10.99 -4.63 7.67
N ALA A 49 -10.59 -4.41 8.93
CA ALA A 49 -10.31 -5.48 9.88
C ALA A 49 -11.53 -6.38 10.11
N LYS A 50 -12.73 -5.78 10.19
CA LYS A 50 -13.99 -6.52 10.28
C LYS A 50 -14.23 -7.37 9.03
N GLY A 51 -14.11 -6.79 7.83
CA GLY A 51 -14.28 -7.52 6.57
C GLY A 51 -13.35 -8.71 6.43
N GLN A 52 -12.08 -8.57 6.85
CA GLN A 52 -11.12 -9.67 6.89
C GLN A 52 -11.56 -10.79 7.84
N ARG A 53 -12.00 -10.46 9.06
CA ARG A 53 -12.53 -11.47 10.01
C ARG A 53 -13.74 -12.20 9.44
N GLN A 54 -14.71 -11.48 8.89
CA GLN A 54 -15.90 -12.07 8.28
C GLN A 54 -15.56 -13.02 7.13
N SER A 55 -14.53 -12.68 6.33
CA SER A 55 -14.06 -13.57 5.28
C SER A 55 -13.43 -14.85 5.83
N LEU A 56 -12.65 -14.76 6.91
CA LEU A 56 -12.01 -15.92 7.54
C LEU A 56 -13.02 -16.82 8.24
N ASP A 57 -14.05 -16.23 8.85
CA ASP A 57 -15.12 -16.95 9.55
C ASP A 57 -16.19 -17.51 8.58
N GLY A 58 -16.04 -17.26 7.28
CA GLY A 58 -17.00 -17.72 6.26
C GLY A 58 -18.33 -16.96 6.27
N GLU A 59 -18.40 -15.79 6.90
CA GLU A 59 -19.57 -14.91 6.94
C GLU A 59 -19.78 -14.11 5.64
N THR A 60 -19.35 -14.65 4.51
CA THR A 60 -19.58 -14.03 3.20
C THR A 60 -20.97 -14.38 2.69
N ARG A 61 -21.44 -13.61 1.71
CA ARG A 61 -22.70 -13.86 0.98
C ARG A 61 -22.40 -13.89 -0.50
N SER A 62 -23.07 -14.77 -1.23
CA SER A 62 -22.89 -14.83 -2.67
C SER A 62 -23.52 -13.61 -3.34
N HIS A 63 -23.08 -13.31 -4.58
CA HIS A 63 -23.69 -12.25 -5.37
C HIS A 63 -25.20 -12.45 -5.51
N ASP A 64 -25.63 -13.66 -5.85
CA ASP A 64 -27.04 -13.99 -6.06
C ASP A 64 -27.89 -13.77 -4.79
N GLU A 65 -27.38 -14.18 -3.62
CA GLU A 65 -28.06 -13.98 -2.32
C GLU A 65 -28.24 -12.48 -2.01
N VAL A 66 -27.20 -11.68 -2.28
CA VAL A 66 -27.25 -10.23 -2.06
C VAL A 66 -28.25 -9.59 -3.01
N MET A 67 -28.21 -9.94 -4.29
CA MET A 67 -29.13 -9.38 -5.30
C MET A 67 -30.58 -9.74 -4.97
N GLN A 68 -30.87 -11.00 -4.59
CA GLN A 68 -32.21 -11.42 -4.21
C GLN A 68 -32.74 -10.63 -3.00
N LYS A 69 -31.89 -10.38 -2.00
CA LYS A 69 -32.28 -9.63 -0.78
C LYS A 69 -32.66 -8.18 -1.07
N TYR A 70 -31.95 -7.52 -2.00
CA TYR A 70 -32.15 -6.11 -2.30
C TYR A 70 -32.99 -5.86 -3.57
N ASN A 71 -33.47 -6.90 -4.24
CA ASN A 71 -34.30 -6.81 -5.44
C ASN A 71 -35.52 -5.89 -5.29
N LYS A 72 -36.05 -5.71 -4.08
CA LYS A 72 -37.19 -4.81 -3.82
C LYS A 72 -36.87 -3.31 -3.90
N TYR A 73 -35.59 -2.95 -3.96
CA TYR A 73 -35.09 -1.57 -4.03
C TYR A 73 -34.42 -1.24 -5.37
N LEU A 74 -34.30 -2.24 -6.25
CA LEU A 74 -33.83 -2.11 -7.63
C LEU A 74 -35.04 -1.97 -8.55
#